data_AF-A0A1B6DB56-F1
#
_entry.id   AF-A0A1B6DB56-F1
#
_cell.length_a   1.000
_cell.length_b   1.000
_cell.length_c   1.000
_cell.angle_alpha   90.00
_cell.angle_beta   90.00
_cell.angle_gamma   90.00
#
_symmetry.space_group_name_H-M   'P 1'
#
loop_
_entity.id
_entity.type
_entity.pdbx_description
1 polymer ?
#
loop_
_entity_poly.entity_id
_entity_poly.type
_entity_poly.pdbx_seq_one_letter_code
_entity_poly.pdbx_strand_id
1 'polypeptide(L)'
;MFGTTHKLVQQIRHHCSDSSSRVEKRLSYNVTSSLVSSLQELSGLFRKLQSSYLKRINSREERSRQYFDVGLDNDPFEWELDSDVSNIDRAFSLSTSDGQRLQPQTQLLLLEEENTKEAVQRDQEVKQIVKSIVDLSDIFKDLAHMVTEQGSILDRIDYNIEQTQIKVHQGYQQLQKADLYQRKNRKMMCILILASVTMFLTFLLIIVKT
;
A
#
# COMPACT_ATOMS: atom_id res chain seq x y z
N MET A 1 -1.85 -6.71 9.82
CA MET A 1 -1.38 -5.32 9.63
C MET A 1 -2.14 -4.56 8.54
N PHE A 2 -2.17 -5.03 7.29
CA PHE A 2 -2.88 -4.29 6.21
C PHE A 2 -4.37 -4.05 6.51
N GLY A 3 -5.06 -5.04 7.08
CA GLY A 3 -6.47 -4.89 7.48
C GLY A 3 -6.70 -3.87 8.60
N THR A 4 -5.77 -3.71 9.55
CA THR A 4 -5.89 -2.69 10.61
C THR A 4 -5.67 -1.29 10.07
N THR A 5 -4.69 -1.11 9.17
CA THR A 5 -4.45 0.17 8.51
C THR A 5 -5.61 0.56 7.61
N HIS A 6 -6.19 -0.40 6.88
CA HIS A 6 -7.39 -0.18 6.08
C HIS A 6 -8.59 0.26 6.95
N LYS A 7 -8.83 -0.41 8.08
CA LYS A 7 -9.89 -0.02 9.03
C LYS A 7 -9.68 1.39 9.59
N LEU A 8 -8.45 1.75 9.94
CA LEU A 8 -8.12 3.10 10.43
C LEU A 8 -8.37 4.16 9.36
N VAL A 9 -7.99 3.90 8.11
CA VAL A 9 -8.29 4.81 6.98
C VAL A 9 -9.79 4.97 6.78
N GLN A 10 -10.57 3.90 6.87
CA GLN A 10 -12.04 3.97 6.79
C GLN A 10 -12.65 4.76 7.96
N GLN A 11 -12.12 4.59 9.18
CA GLN A 11 -12.57 5.35 10.35
C GLN A 11 -12.29 6.86 10.19
N ILE A 12 -11.10 7.23 9.71
CA ILE A 12 -10.74 8.63 9.44
C ILE A 12 -11.68 9.22 8.39
N ARG A 13 -11.96 8.49 7.31
CA ARG A 13 -12.91 8.93 6.27
C ARG A 13 -14.32 9.15 6.84
N HIS A 14 -14.79 8.26 7.72
CA HIS A 14 -16.12 8.36 8.32
C HIS A 14 -16.23 9.55 9.28
N HIS A 15 -15.29 9.67 10.23
CA HIS A 15 -15.26 10.79 11.20
C HIS A 15 -15.14 12.15 10.53
N CYS A 16 -14.31 12.28 9.49
CA CYS A 16 -14.12 13.56 8.82
C CYS A 16 -15.22 13.90 7.81
N SER A 17 -16.07 12.94 7.42
CA SER A 17 -17.25 13.25 6.59
C SER A 17 -18.27 14.10 7.35
N ASP A 18 -18.33 13.93 8.68
CA ASP A 18 -19.25 14.60 9.61
C ASP A 18 -18.77 16.00 10.03
N SER A 19 -17.48 16.31 9.88
CA SER A 19 -16.96 17.65 10.18
C SER A 19 -17.54 18.71 9.25
N SER A 20 -18.09 19.80 9.81
CA SER A 20 -18.75 20.87 9.04
C SER A 20 -17.76 21.78 8.27
N SER A 21 -16.48 21.79 8.67
CA SER A 21 -15.46 22.67 8.08
C SER A 21 -15.00 22.20 6.71
N ARG A 22 -15.16 23.04 5.68
CA ARG A 22 -14.68 22.78 4.31
C ARG A 22 -13.17 22.52 4.24
N VAL A 23 -12.40 23.18 5.10
CA VAL A 23 -10.94 23.03 5.16
C VAL A 23 -10.58 21.66 5.70
N GLU A 24 -11.29 21.23 6.74
CA GLU A 24 -11.08 19.93 7.38
C GLU A 24 -11.46 18.78 6.44
N LYS A 25 -12.57 18.91 5.69
CA LYS A 25 -12.93 17.96 4.63
C LYS A 25 -11.84 17.82 3.58
N ARG A 26 -11.27 18.95 3.10
CA ARG A 26 -10.16 18.93 2.12
C ARG A 26 -8.89 18.32 2.69
N LEU A 27 -8.54 18.65 3.93
CA LEU A 27 -7.35 18.13 4.58
C LEU A 27 -7.45 16.61 4.77
N SER A 28 -8.58 16.14 5.32
CA SER A 28 -8.82 14.72 5.54
C SER A 28 -8.80 13.95 4.23
N TYR A 29 -9.44 14.47 3.19
CA TYR A 29 -9.38 13.89 1.85
C TYR A 29 -7.95 13.74 1.34
N ASN A 30 -7.11 14.77 1.47
CA ASN A 30 -5.72 14.70 1.02
C ASN A 30 -4.89 13.69 1.83
N VAL A 31 -5.07 13.66 3.15
CA VAL A 31 -4.37 12.74 4.06
C VAL A 31 -4.78 11.29 3.79
N THR A 32 -6.08 11.02 3.72
CA THR A 32 -6.61 9.68 3.42
C THR A 32 -6.14 9.21 2.05
N SER A 33 -6.17 10.06 1.03
CA SER A 33 -5.65 9.69 -0.29
C SER A 33 -4.18 9.31 -0.29
N SER A 34 -3.35 10.09 0.41
CA SER A 34 -1.92 9.83 0.48
C SER A 34 -1.65 8.50 1.18
N LEU A 35 -2.33 8.27 2.31
CA LEU A 35 -2.27 7.00 3.05
C LEU A 35 -2.71 5.79 2.20
N VAL A 36 -3.83 5.92 1.48
CA VAL A 36 -4.36 4.85 0.62
C VAL A 36 -3.38 4.55 -0.51
N SER A 37 -2.79 5.57 -1.13
CA SER A 37 -1.81 5.39 -2.22
C SER A 37 -0.56 4.66 -1.72
N SER A 38 0.00 5.09 -0.59
CA SER A 38 1.14 4.42 0.05
C SER A 38 0.80 2.98 0.46
N LEU A 39 -0.40 2.75 0.99
CA LEU A 39 -0.85 1.42 1.38
C LEU A 39 -1.04 0.50 0.16
N GLN A 40 -1.55 1.03 -0.95
CA GLN A 40 -1.71 0.29 -2.20
C GLN A 40 -0.34 -0.10 -2.78
N GLU A 41 0.62 0.82 -2.79
CA GLU A 41 1.99 0.55 -3.24
C GLU A 41 2.66 -0.53 -2.38
N LEU A 42 2.62 -0.39 -1.05
CA LEU A 42 3.19 -1.36 -0.11
C LEU A 42 2.52 -2.74 -0.24
N SER A 43 1.19 -2.77 -0.37
CA SER A 43 0.43 -4.02 -0.57
C SER A 43 0.79 -4.69 -1.90
N GLY A 44 0.99 -3.89 -2.95
CA GLY A 44 1.45 -4.38 -4.25
C GLY A 44 2.86 -4.97 -4.18
N LEU A 45 3.79 -4.31 -3.48
CA LEU A 45 5.15 -4.80 -3.25
C LEU A 45 5.14 -6.11 -2.45
N PHE A 46 4.40 -6.14 -1.35
CA PHE A 46 4.30 -7.32 -0.50
C PHE A 46 3.73 -8.54 -1.24
N ARG A 47 2.69 -8.35 -2.07
CA ARG A 47 2.14 -9.43 -2.92
C ARG A 47 3.14 -9.93 -3.95
N LYS A 48 3.94 -9.03 -4.56
CA LYS A 48 5.03 -9.41 -5.48
C LYS A 48 6.09 -10.25 -4.76
N LEU A 49 6.47 -9.86 -3.54
CA LEU A 49 7.39 -10.62 -2.70
C LEU A 49 6.84 -12.00 -2.35
N GLN A 50 5.59 -12.08 -1.87
CA GLN A 50 4.93 -13.35 -1.56
C GLN A 50 4.82 -14.25 -2.79
N SER A 51 4.45 -13.71 -3.96
CA SER A 51 4.36 -14.48 -5.21
C SER A 51 5.74 -14.99 -5.67
N SER A 52 6.77 -14.15 -5.55
CA SER A 52 8.15 -14.54 -5.83
C SER A 52 8.65 -15.62 -4.88
N TYR A 53 8.29 -15.54 -3.59
CA TYR A 53 8.62 -16.56 -2.60
C TYR A 53 7.92 -17.88 -2.88
N LEU A 54 6.61 -17.85 -3.16
CA LEU A 54 5.82 -19.03 -3.58
C LEU A 54 6.43 -19.71 -4.81
N LYS A 55 6.81 -18.91 -5.82
CA LYS A 55 7.48 -19.42 -7.03
C LYS A 55 8.82 -20.09 -6.70
N ARG A 56 9.59 -19.53 -5.77
CA ARG A 56 10.86 -20.12 -5.32
C ARG A 56 10.66 -21.45 -4.58
N ILE A 57 9.62 -21.55 -3.75
CA ILE A 57 9.30 -22.81 -3.06
C ILE A 57 8.85 -23.88 -4.07
N ASN A 58 7.89 -23.56 -4.94
CA ASN A 58 7.41 -24.52 -5.94
C ASN A 58 8.55 -24.98 -6.87
N SER A 59 9.44 -24.08 -7.27
CA SER A 59 10.61 -24.45 -8.08
C SER A 59 11.57 -25.41 -7.36
N ARG A 60 11.70 -25.30 -6.03
CA ARG A 60 12.50 -26.26 -5.24
C ARG A 60 11.78 -27.60 -5.11
N GLU A 61 10.45 -27.59 -4.92
CA GLU A 61 9.64 -28.80 -4.82
C GLU A 61 9.59 -29.59 -6.13
N GLU A 62 9.40 -28.91 -7.26
CA GLU A 62 9.40 -29.51 -8.60
C GLU A 62 10.76 -30.13 -8.92
N ARG A 63 11.83 -29.44 -8.54
CA ARG A 63 13.19 -29.95 -8.67
C ARG A 63 13.45 -31.15 -7.75
N SER A 64 12.94 -31.15 -6.51
CA SER A 64 13.07 -32.33 -5.63
C SER A 64 12.21 -33.50 -6.10
N ARG A 65 11.00 -33.25 -6.60
CA ARG A 65 10.14 -34.30 -7.18
C ARG A 65 10.85 -35.01 -8.33
N GLN A 66 11.57 -34.31 -9.20
CA GLN A 66 12.35 -34.95 -10.27
C GLN A 66 13.44 -35.93 -9.79
N TYR A 67 13.92 -35.83 -8.55
CA TYR A 67 14.93 -36.75 -8.01
C TYR A 67 14.34 -37.85 -7.12
N PHE A 68 13.19 -37.61 -6.49
CA PHE A 68 12.53 -38.56 -5.58
C PHE A 68 11.35 -39.30 -6.21
N ASP A 69 10.81 -38.81 -7.33
CA ASP A 69 9.79 -39.45 -8.17
C ASP A 69 10.44 -40.27 -9.30
N VAL A 70 11.60 -40.89 -9.00
CA VAL A 70 12.04 -42.07 -9.76
C VAL A 70 11.03 -43.15 -9.38
N GLY A 71 9.97 -43.24 -10.17
CA GLY A 71 8.87 -44.17 -9.95
C GLY A 71 9.41 -45.56 -9.67
N LEU A 72 9.11 -46.09 -8.49
CA LEU A 72 9.08 -47.52 -8.21
C LEU A 72 7.86 -48.20 -8.88
N ASP A 73 7.28 -47.56 -9.90
CA ASP A 73 6.12 -48.06 -10.63
C ASP A 73 6.43 -48.02 -12.12
N ASN A 74 6.79 -49.20 -12.65
CA ASN A 74 6.88 -49.61 -14.05
C ASN A 74 8.14 -49.26 -14.86
N ASP A 75 9.25 -49.92 -14.53
CA ASP A 75 10.08 -50.57 -15.56
C ASP A 75 10.10 -52.08 -15.28
N PRO A 76 9.66 -52.94 -16.23
CA PRO A 76 9.90 -54.39 -16.19
C PRO A 76 11.38 -54.69 -16.45
N PHE A 77 12.29 -54.19 -15.61
CA PHE A 77 13.63 -54.74 -15.57
C PHE A 77 13.54 -56.01 -14.72
N GLU A 78 13.34 -57.11 -15.43
CA GLU A 78 13.49 -58.47 -14.95
C GLU A 78 14.80 -58.54 -14.17
N TRP A 79 14.72 -58.53 -12.84
CA TRP A 79 15.75 -59.22 -12.06
C TRP A 79 15.49 -60.68 -12.39
N GLU A 80 16.12 -61.15 -13.46
CA GLU A 80 16.28 -62.56 -13.73
C GLU A 80 17.01 -63.11 -12.50
N LEU A 81 16.20 -63.55 -11.54
CA LEU A 81 16.61 -64.36 -10.41
C LEU A 81 16.99 -65.69 -11.02
N ASP A 82 18.19 -65.73 -11.64
CA ASP A 82 18.80 -67.00 -11.94
C ASP A 82 18.91 -67.73 -10.60
N SER A 83 18.31 -68.91 -10.58
CA SER A 83 18.02 -69.73 -9.40
C SER A 83 19.28 -70.33 -8.76
N ASP A 84 20.39 -69.62 -8.82
CA ASP A 84 21.64 -70.01 -8.18
C ASP A 84 21.73 -69.37 -6.79
N VAL A 85 21.08 -70.06 -5.85
CA VAL A 85 21.01 -69.79 -4.39
C VAL A 85 22.41 -69.70 -3.74
N SER A 86 23.48 -69.93 -4.49
CA SER A 86 24.88 -69.85 -4.09
C SER A 86 25.46 -68.42 -4.05
N ASN A 87 24.82 -67.42 -4.67
CA ASN A 87 25.38 -66.05 -4.75
C ASN A 87 24.81 -65.03 -3.74
N ILE A 88 23.67 -65.31 -3.11
CA ILE A 88 23.09 -64.41 -2.09
C ILE A 88 23.94 -64.38 -0.83
N ASP A 89 24.51 -65.52 -0.45
CA ASP A 89 25.38 -65.62 0.73
C ASP A 89 26.69 -64.86 0.53
N ARG A 90 27.17 -64.74 -0.72
CA ARG A 90 28.47 -64.10 -1.06
C ARG A 90 28.41 -62.57 -1.15
N ALA A 91 27.27 -62.00 -1.56
CA ALA A 91 27.06 -60.56 -1.60
C ALA A 91 26.85 -59.96 -0.19
N PHE A 92 26.22 -60.72 0.71
CA PHE A 92 26.00 -60.32 2.11
C PHE A 92 27.22 -60.56 3.00
N SER A 93 28.01 -61.63 2.75
CA SER A 93 29.23 -61.91 3.51
C SER A 93 30.40 -60.98 3.17
N LEU A 94 30.48 -60.43 1.95
CA LEU A 94 31.52 -59.44 1.59
C LEU A 94 31.31 -58.06 2.23
N SER A 95 30.10 -57.78 2.72
CA SER A 95 29.75 -56.52 3.40
C SER A 95 29.73 -56.66 4.92
N THR A 96 30.02 -57.84 5.47
CA THR A 96 29.97 -58.13 6.92
C THR A 96 31.29 -58.57 7.55
N SER A 97 32.39 -58.74 6.80
CA SER A 97 33.71 -59.00 7.39
C SER A 97 34.47 -57.71 7.72
N ASP A 98 34.01 -57.04 8.78
CA ASP A 98 34.83 -56.57 9.91
C ASP A 98 34.16 -55.36 10.60
N GLY A 99 33.59 -55.65 11.76
CA GLY A 99 33.50 -54.70 12.86
C GLY A 99 32.39 -53.64 12.75
N GLN A 100 31.23 -53.99 13.31
CA GLN A 100 30.33 -53.07 14.03
C GLN A 100 29.51 -52.11 13.15
N ARG A 101 28.16 -52.24 13.19
CA ARG A 101 27.16 -51.14 13.23
C ARG A 101 25.72 -51.63 12.99
N LEU A 102 25.09 -52.13 14.05
CA LEU A 102 23.63 -52.37 14.15
C LEU A 102 22.84 -51.06 14.40
N GLN A 103 23.08 -49.98 13.65
CA GLN A 103 22.39 -48.70 13.87
C GLN A 103 21.85 -47.89 12.66
N PRO A 104 21.94 -48.31 11.37
CA PRO A 104 21.51 -47.43 10.27
C PRO A 104 19.98 -47.36 10.06
N GLN A 105 19.20 -48.38 10.44
CA GLN A 105 17.78 -48.45 10.06
C GLN A 105 16.86 -47.55 10.93
N THR A 106 17.10 -47.49 12.24
CA THR A 106 16.39 -46.55 13.13
C THR A 106 16.73 -45.09 12.80
N GLN A 107 17.96 -44.85 12.35
CA GLN A 107 18.42 -43.51 11.96
C GLN A 107 17.79 -43.04 10.64
N LEU A 108 17.58 -43.96 9.69
CA LEU A 108 16.89 -43.69 8.43
C LEU A 108 15.40 -43.38 8.63
N LEU A 109 14.74 -44.11 9.51
CA LEU A 109 13.32 -43.90 9.82
C LEU A 109 13.10 -42.59 10.61
N LEU A 110 14.03 -42.22 11.50
CA LEU A 110 14.06 -40.91 12.16
C LEU A 110 14.28 -39.77 11.15
N LEU A 111 15.17 -39.95 10.17
CA LEU A 111 15.42 -38.97 9.12
C LEU A 111 14.20 -38.80 8.21
N GLU A 112 13.50 -39.88 7.88
CA GLU A 112 12.26 -39.83 7.10
C GLU A 112 11.12 -39.15 7.89
N GLU A 113 11.00 -39.44 9.18
CA GLU A 113 10.04 -38.79 10.07
C GLU A 113 10.34 -37.28 10.27
N GLU A 114 11.62 -36.88 10.36
CA GLU A 114 12.00 -35.46 10.39
C GLU A 114 11.71 -34.76 9.06
N ASN A 115 12.01 -35.39 7.92
CA ASN A 115 11.81 -34.80 6.60
C ASN A 115 10.32 -34.62 6.28
N THR A 116 9.49 -35.58 6.68
CA THR A 116 8.02 -35.50 6.55
C THR A 116 7.43 -34.42 7.46
N LYS A 117 7.92 -34.26 8.70
CA LYS A 117 7.52 -33.17 9.59
C LYS A 117 7.90 -31.79 9.02
N GLU A 118 9.12 -31.65 8.49
CA GLU A 118 9.58 -30.41 7.85
C GLU A 118 8.76 -30.10 6.58
N ALA A 119 8.38 -31.10 5.79
CA ALA A 119 7.51 -30.94 4.64
C ALA A 119 6.09 -30.49 5.02
N VAL A 120 5.49 -31.09 6.05
CA VAL A 120 4.16 -30.70 6.57
C VAL A 120 4.16 -29.27 7.11
N GLN A 121 5.23 -28.87 7.82
CA GLN A 121 5.38 -27.52 8.34
C GLN A 121 5.51 -26.49 7.21
N ARG A 122 6.27 -26.81 6.15
CA ARG A 122 6.36 -25.99 4.93
C ARG A 122 5.02 -25.86 4.22
N ASP A 123 4.22 -26.93 4.12
CA ASP A 123 2.90 -26.89 3.48
C ASP A 123 1.91 -25.99 4.25
N GLN A 124 2.00 -25.98 5.59
CA GLN A 124 1.23 -25.06 6.43
C GLN A 124 1.65 -23.60 6.22
N GLU A 125 2.94 -23.29 6.10
CA GLU A 125 3.43 -21.95 5.79
C GLU A 125 2.97 -21.47 4.42
N VAL A 126 3.02 -22.33 3.39
CA VAL A 126 2.53 -22.03 2.04
C VAL A 126 1.03 -21.73 2.07
N LYS A 127 0.23 -22.55 2.77
CA LYS A 127 -1.21 -22.30 2.96
C LYS A 127 -1.47 -20.96 3.64
N GLN A 128 -0.66 -20.59 4.62
CA GLN A 128 -0.77 -19.29 5.29
C GLN A 128 -0.46 -18.11 4.35
N ILE A 129 0.55 -18.26 3.48
CA ILE A 129 0.87 -17.26 2.45
C ILE A 129 -0.26 -17.13 1.44
N VAL A 130 -0.79 -18.24 0.93
CA VAL A 130 -1.93 -18.22 -0.02
C VAL A 130 -3.14 -17.53 0.61
N LYS A 131 -3.47 -17.86 1.86
CA LYS A 131 -4.53 -17.17 2.60
C LYS A 131 -4.26 -15.67 2.73
N SER A 132 -3.04 -15.28 3.08
CA SER A 132 -2.63 -13.88 3.15
C SER A 132 -2.78 -13.14 1.81
N ILE A 133 -2.50 -13.80 0.67
CA ILE A 133 -2.66 -13.22 -0.67
C ILE A 133 -4.15 -12.99 -0.99
N VAL A 134 -5.01 -13.93 -0.62
CA VAL A 134 -6.46 -13.82 -0.80
C VAL A 134 -7.02 -12.67 0.04
N ASP A 135 -6.67 -12.60 1.33
CA ASP A 135 -7.11 -11.52 2.22
C ASP A 135 -6.64 -10.14 1.70
N LEU A 136 -5.43 -10.07 1.13
CA LEU A 136 -4.90 -8.85 0.49
C LEU A 136 -5.63 -8.48 -0.79
N SER A 137 -6.15 -9.45 -1.55
CA SER A 137 -6.88 -9.18 -2.80
C SER A 137 -8.12 -8.34 -2.55
N ASP A 138 -8.87 -8.62 -1.49
CA ASP A 138 -10.09 -7.89 -1.16
C ASP A 138 -9.77 -6.47 -0.69
N ILE A 139 -8.79 -6.32 0.20
CA ILE A 139 -8.28 -5.01 0.62
C ILE A 139 -7.78 -4.21 -0.59
N PHE A 140 -7.08 -4.86 -1.53
CA PHE A 140 -6.53 -4.19 -2.70
C PHE A 140 -7.63 -3.69 -3.66
N LYS A 141 -8.72 -4.45 -3.83
CA LYS A 141 -9.89 -4.00 -4.61
C LYS A 141 -10.52 -2.75 -3.99
N ASP A 142 -10.70 -2.76 -2.67
CA ASP A 142 -11.26 -1.62 -1.94
C ASP A 142 -10.35 -0.39 -2.01
N LEU A 143 -9.03 -0.57 -1.85
CA LEU A 143 -8.05 0.51 -1.97
C LEU A 143 -7.98 1.04 -3.41
N ALA A 144 -8.02 0.17 -4.41
CA ALA A 144 -8.04 0.56 -5.82
C ALA A 144 -9.28 1.38 -6.14
N HIS A 145 -10.46 0.95 -5.69
CA HIS A 145 -11.69 1.74 -5.81
C HIS A 145 -11.52 3.10 -5.14
N MET A 146 -10.97 3.13 -3.92
CA MET A 146 -10.75 4.35 -3.15
C MET A 146 -9.77 5.32 -3.82
N VAL A 147 -8.74 4.83 -4.52
CA VAL A 147 -7.83 5.68 -5.32
C VAL A 147 -8.50 6.16 -6.61
N THR A 148 -9.30 5.33 -7.24
CA THR A 148 -9.97 5.67 -8.51
C THR A 148 -11.04 6.75 -8.29
N GLU A 149 -11.83 6.67 -7.22
CA GLU A 149 -12.77 7.73 -6.80
C GLU A 149 -12.06 9.07 -6.50
N GLN A 150 -10.80 9.01 -6.07
CA GLN A 150 -10.08 10.16 -5.55
C GLN A 150 -9.33 11.00 -6.60
N GLY A 151 -9.43 10.62 -7.88
CA GLY A 151 -8.71 11.25 -8.99
C GLY A 151 -7.19 11.05 -8.92
N SER A 152 -6.51 11.26 -10.04
CA SER A 152 -5.04 11.19 -10.07
C SER A 152 -4.43 12.37 -9.29
N ILE A 153 -3.22 12.21 -8.75
CA ILE A 153 -2.47 13.32 -8.10
C ILE A 153 -2.38 14.54 -9.04
N LEU A 154 -2.32 14.31 -10.36
CA LEU A 154 -2.26 15.36 -11.38
C LEU A 154 -3.53 16.22 -11.39
N ASP A 155 -4.71 15.60 -11.25
CA ASP A 155 -6.01 16.28 -11.23
C ASP A 155 -6.10 17.28 -10.07
N ARG A 156 -5.41 17.00 -8.97
CA ARG A 156 -5.34 17.89 -7.80
C ARG A 156 -4.42 19.08 -8.01
N ILE A 157 -3.31 18.88 -8.73
CA ILE A 157 -2.40 19.97 -9.08
C ILE A 157 -3.13 20.93 -10.01
N ASP A 158 -3.77 20.41 -11.04
CA ASP A 158 -4.55 21.19 -11.99
C ASP A 158 -5.68 21.94 -11.29
N TYR A 159 -6.44 21.27 -10.43
CA TYR A 159 -7.50 21.90 -9.63
C TYR A 159 -6.97 23.03 -8.72
N ASN A 160 -5.86 22.81 -8.01
CA ASN A 160 -5.30 23.84 -7.13
C ASN A 160 -4.72 25.03 -7.91
N ILE A 161 -4.13 24.77 -9.08
CA ILE A 161 -3.63 25.81 -9.99
C ILE A 161 -4.80 26.63 -10.53
N GLU A 162 -5.86 25.99 -11.01
CA GLU A 162 -7.07 26.66 -11.52
C GLU A 162 -7.70 27.53 -10.43
N GLN A 163 -7.84 26.99 -9.21
CA GLN A 163 -8.39 27.76 -8.09
C GLN A 163 -7.51 28.95 -7.70
N THR A 164 -6.19 28.82 -7.84
CA THR A 164 -5.25 29.91 -7.60
C THR A 164 -5.40 30.98 -8.68
N GLN A 165 -5.50 30.58 -9.95
CA GLN A 165 -5.77 31.48 -11.08
C GLN A 165 -7.06 32.27 -10.87
N ILE A 166 -8.15 31.60 -10.49
CA ILE A 166 -9.44 32.25 -10.21
C ILE A 166 -9.30 33.28 -9.09
N LYS A 167 -8.67 32.91 -7.97
CA LYS A 167 -8.48 33.81 -6.83
C LYS A 167 -7.61 35.02 -7.17
N VAL A 168 -6.52 34.83 -7.92
CA VAL A 168 -5.65 35.91 -8.37
C VAL A 168 -6.41 36.85 -9.31
N HIS A 169 -7.19 36.30 -10.24
CA HIS A 169 -8.01 37.09 -11.14
C HIS A 169 -9.08 37.91 -10.39
N GLN A 170 -9.76 37.32 -9.42
CA GLN A 170 -10.70 38.03 -8.54
C GLN A 170 -9.99 39.12 -7.72
N GLY A 171 -8.81 38.82 -7.18
CA GLY A 171 -7.99 39.80 -6.45
C GLY A 171 -7.60 40.99 -7.33
N TYR A 172 -7.21 40.72 -8.57
CA TYR A 172 -6.92 41.76 -9.57
C TYR A 172 -8.14 42.66 -9.84
N GLN A 173 -9.34 42.08 -10.03
CA GLN A 173 -10.56 42.86 -10.21
C GLN A 173 -10.90 43.74 -9.00
N GLN A 174 -10.69 43.22 -7.79
CA GLN A 174 -10.90 44.01 -6.56
C GLN A 174 -9.89 45.17 -6.46
N LEU A 175 -8.63 44.93 -6.83
CA LEU A 175 -7.60 45.97 -6.87
C LEU A 175 -7.95 47.07 -7.87
N GLN A 176 -8.43 46.69 -9.06
CA GLN A 176 -8.87 47.63 -10.08
C GLN A 176 -10.07 48.46 -9.62
N LYS A 177 -11.06 47.84 -8.97
CA LYS A 177 -12.18 48.57 -8.35
C LYS A 177 -11.67 49.55 -7.30
N ALA A 178 -10.76 49.12 -6.41
CA ALA A 178 -10.19 49.96 -5.37
C ALA A 178 -9.46 51.18 -5.94
N ASP A 179 -8.67 51.02 -7.01
CA ASP A 179 -8.00 52.14 -7.70
C ASP A 179 -9.02 53.15 -8.26
N LEU A 180 -10.07 52.66 -8.93
CA LEU A 180 -11.14 53.52 -9.46
C LEU A 180 -11.87 54.30 -8.35
N TYR A 181 -12.20 53.63 -7.24
CA TYR A 181 -12.78 54.28 -6.06
C TYR A 181 -11.85 55.34 -5.48
N GLN A 182 -10.55 55.04 -5.34
CA GLN A 182 -9.58 55.98 -4.80
C GLN A 182 -9.39 57.21 -5.69
N ARG A 183 -9.35 57.03 -7.02
CA ARG A 183 -9.24 58.15 -7.98
C ARG A 183 -10.48 59.05 -7.96
N LYS A 184 -11.69 58.47 -7.84
CA LYS A 184 -12.94 59.24 -7.73
C LYS A 184 -13.04 59.99 -6.41
N ASN A 185 -12.73 59.33 -5.29
CA ASN A 185 -12.90 59.91 -3.95
C ASN A 185 -11.91 61.01 -3.62
N ARG A 186 -10.74 61.09 -4.29
CA ARG A 186 -9.79 62.20 -4.09
C ARG A 186 -10.43 63.58 -4.33
N LYS A 187 -11.25 63.72 -5.37
CA LYS A 187 -11.96 64.98 -5.65
C LYS A 187 -13.03 65.27 -4.61
N MET A 188 -13.78 64.24 -4.20
CA MET A 188 -14.83 64.35 -3.18
C MET A 188 -14.26 64.72 -1.80
N MET A 189 -13.13 64.13 -1.40
CA MET A 189 -12.42 64.47 -0.17
C MET A 189 -11.98 65.94 -0.16
N CYS A 190 -11.44 66.43 -1.28
CA CYS A 190 -11.03 67.84 -1.38
C CYS A 190 -12.22 68.79 -1.25
N ILE A 191 -13.36 68.48 -1.88
CA ILE A 191 -14.61 69.24 -1.76
C ILE A 191 -15.14 69.23 -0.31
N LEU A 192 -15.13 68.07 0.36
CA LEU A 192 -15.56 67.95 1.76
C LEU A 192 -14.68 68.75 2.72
N ILE A 193 -13.36 68.72 2.52
CA ILE A 193 -12.42 69.51 3.33
C ILE A 193 -12.67 71.01 3.12
N LEU A 194 -12.81 71.47 1.87
CA LEU A 194 -13.12 72.88 1.58
C LEU A 194 -14.45 73.31 2.22
N ALA A 195 -15.51 72.51 2.07
CA ALA A 195 -16.80 72.79 2.69
C ALA A 195 -16.70 72.89 4.22
N SER A 196 -15.99 71.95 4.86
CA SER A 196 -15.76 71.97 6.31
C SER A 196 -15.03 73.24 6.78
N VAL A 197 -13.96 73.63 6.07
CA VAL A 197 -13.20 74.86 6.39
C VAL A 197 -14.07 76.10 6.24
N THR A 198 -14.86 76.21 5.16
CA THR A 198 -15.75 77.35 4.95
C THR A 198 -16.82 77.44 6.04
N MET A 199 -17.41 76.31 6.44
CA MET A 199 -18.43 76.25 7.49
C MET A 199 -17.84 76.69 8.83
N PHE A 200 -16.64 76.21 9.17
CA PHE A 200 -15.90 76.63 10.37
C PHE A 200 -15.60 78.14 10.39
N LEU A 201 -15.14 78.72 9.27
CA LEU A 201 -14.88 80.16 9.18
C LEU A 201 -16.16 80.98 9.35
N THR A 202 -17.28 80.58 8.75
CA THR A 202 -18.55 81.28 8.92
C THR A 202 -19.06 81.22 10.37
N PHE A 203 -18.90 80.08 11.03
CA PHE A 203 -19.25 79.90 12.43
C PHE A 203 -18.41 80.82 13.35
N LEU A 204 -17.10 80.90 13.13
CA LEU A 204 -16.23 81.83 13.87
C LEU A 204 -16.62 83.29 13.64
N LEU A 205 -16.95 83.68 12.41
CA LEU A 205 -17.36 85.06 12.11
C LEU A 205 -18.65 85.43 12.86
N ILE A 206 -19.62 84.51 12.92
CA ILE A 206 -20.85 84.72 13.69
C ILE A 206 -20.52 84.92 15.18
N ILE A 207 -19.65 84.09 15.77
CA ILE A 207 -19.27 84.22 17.18
C ILE A 207 -18.53 85.52 17.47
N VAL A 208 -17.62 85.95 16.58
CA VAL A 208 -16.82 87.17 16.79
C VAL A 208 -17.65 88.44 16.57
N LYS A 209 -18.62 88.39 15.66
CA LYS A 209 -19.47 89.54 15.32
C LYS A 209 -20.66 89.70 16.28
N THR A 210 -21.09 88.61 16.91
CA THR A 210 -22.11 88.61 17.98
C THR A 210 -21.46 89.03 19.29
#